data_AF-A0A257TIU7-F1
#
_entry.id   AF-A0A257TIU7-F1
#
_cell.length_a   1.000
_cell.length_b   1.000
_cell.length_c   1.000
_cell.angle_alpha   90.00
_cell.angle_beta   90.00
_cell.angle_gamma   90.00
#
_symmetry.space_group_name_H-M   'P 1'
#
loop_
_entity.id
_entity.type
_entity.pdbx_description
1 polymer ?
#
loop_
_entity_poly.entity_id
_entity_poly.type
_entity_poly.pdbx_seq_one_letter_code
_entity_poly.pdbx_strand_id
1 'polypeptide(L)' 'ENISLGAEYSFRQSFFLRGGYRVNVDEQRFSVGAGVRADVAFAGVAFDYAFTPYERLGDVHRFSLNLDF' A
#
# COMPACT_ATOMS: atom_id res chain seq x y z
N GLU A 1 -0.20 -9.66 22.46
CA GLU A 1 -0.38 -10.48 21.25
C GLU A 1 -0.75 -9.54 20.11
N ASN A 2 0.02 -9.50 19.01
CA ASN A 2 -0.20 -8.53 17.94
C ASN A 2 -0.99 -9.20 16.82
N ILE A 3 -2.20 -8.70 16.53
CA ILE A 3 -3.04 -9.23 15.46
C ILE A 3 -3.02 -8.24 14.30
N SER A 4 -2.67 -8.71 13.11
CA SER A 4 -2.69 -7.89 11.89
C SER A 4 -3.82 -8.36 10.99
N LEU A 5 -4.72 -7.46 10.66
CA LEU A 5 -5.81 -7.68 9.71
C LEU A 5 -5.53 -6.83 8.47
N GLY A 6 -5.76 -7.38 7.28
CA GLY A 6 -5.54 -6.66 6.04
C GLY A 6 -6.50 -7.13 4.96
N ALA A 7 -6.88 -6.20 4.10
CA ALA A 7 -7.68 -6.42 2.91
C ALA A 7 -6.95 -5.81 1.71
N GLU A 8 -6.83 -6.58 0.64
CA GLU A 8 -6.37 -6.10 -0.65
C GLU A 8 -7.49 -6.26 -1.68
N TYR A 9 -7.71 -5.23 -2.49
CA TYR A 9 -8.61 -5.23 -3.61
C TYR A 9 -7.83 -4.91 -4.88
N SER A 10 -7.77 -5.87 -5.80
CA SER A 10 -7.15 -5.70 -7.12
C SER A 10 -8.22 -5.60 -8.20
N PHE A 11 -8.25 -4.49 -8.92
CA PHE A 11 -9.12 -4.31 -10.08
C PHE A 11 -8.31 -4.44 -11.37
N ARG A 12 -8.64 -5.49 -12.14
CA ARG A 12 -8.06 -5.78 -13.47
C ARG A 12 -6.52 -5.81 -13.51
N GLN A 13 -5.87 -6.09 -12.39
CA GLN A 13 -4.40 -6.04 -12.23
C GLN A 13 -3.76 -4.68 -12.62
N SER A 14 -4.57 -3.63 -12.81
CA SER A 14 -4.14 -2.27 -13.14
C SER A 14 -4.37 -1.29 -12.01
N PHE A 15 -5.29 -1.59 -11.08
CA PHE A 15 -5.53 -0.80 -9.88
C PHE A 15 -5.50 -1.71 -8.66
N PHE A 16 -4.86 -1.26 -7.59
CA PHE A 16 -4.70 -1.98 -6.35
C PHE A 16 -5.07 -1.04 -5.22
N LEU A 17 -5.91 -1.50 -4.30
CA LEU A 17 -6.25 -0.80 -3.08
C LEU A 17 -5.95 -1.74 -1.92
N ARG A 18 -5.25 -1.25 -0.92
CA ARG A 18 -4.77 -2.03 0.22
C ARG A 18 -5.20 -1.30 1.48
N GLY A 19 -5.78 -2.04 2.41
CA GLY A 19 -6.13 -1.57 3.75
C GLY A 19 -5.58 -2.54 4.77
N GLY A 20 -5.00 -2.03 5.83
CA GLY A 20 -4.48 -2.80 6.95
C GLY A 20 -4.93 -2.18 8.26
N TYR A 21 -5.24 -3.02 9.24
CA TYR A 21 -5.50 -2.61 10.61
C TYR A 21 -4.72 -3.53 11.54
N ARG A 22 -3.93 -2.96 12.43
CA ARG A 22 -3.11 -3.71 13.38
C ARG A 22 -3.70 -3.52 14.77
N VAL A 23 -4.26 -4.60 15.31
CA VAL A 23 -4.89 -4.65 16.64
C VAL A 23 -3.84 -5.05 17.67
N ASN A 24 -3.85 -4.43 18.84
CA ASN A 24 -2.87 -4.64 19.93
C ASN A 24 -1.43 -4.16 19.61
N VAL A 25 -1.26 -3.32 18.60
CA VAL A 25 0.02 -2.65 18.32
C VAL A 25 -0.10 -1.19 18.72
N ASP A 26 0.67 -0.78 19.73
CA ASP A 26 0.62 0.55 20.36
C ASP A 26 1.02 1.71 19.43
N GLU A 27 1.46 1.41 18.21
CA GLU A 27 2.22 2.36 17.38
C GLU A 27 1.66 2.52 15.96
N GLN A 28 0.94 1.53 15.43
CA GLN A 28 0.51 1.49 14.02
C GLN A 28 -0.92 0.93 13.93
N ARG A 29 -1.92 1.81 14.09
CA ARG A 29 -3.34 1.42 14.17
C ARG A 29 -3.93 1.00 12.83
N PHE A 30 -3.68 1.79 11.78
CA PHE A 30 -4.18 1.48 10.43
C PHE A 30 -3.16 1.80 9.35
N SER A 31 -3.36 1.24 8.16
CA SER A 31 -2.52 1.45 6.98
C SER A 31 -3.43 1.45 5.76
N VAL A 32 -3.20 2.37 4.84
CA VAL A 32 -3.94 2.42 3.58
C VAL A 32 -2.96 2.60 2.43
N GLY A 33 -3.24 1.98 1.30
CA GLY A 33 -2.43 2.08 0.11
C GLY A 33 -3.26 1.98 -1.14
N ALA A 34 -2.79 2.63 -2.19
CA ALA A 34 -3.34 2.56 -3.53
C ALA A 34 -2.20 2.41 -4.51
N GLY A 35 -2.36 1.58 -5.52
CA GLY A 35 -1.38 1.40 -6.58
C GLY A 35 -2.06 1.34 -7.93
N VAL A 36 -1.35 1.78 -8.95
CA VAL A 36 -1.76 1.67 -10.34
C VAL A 36 -0.65 1.01 -11.14
N ARG A 37 -1.02 0.15 -12.08
CA ARG A 37 -0.11 -0.50 -13.00
C ARG A 37 -0.64 -0.31 -14.41
N ALA A 38 0.21 0.25 -15.26
CA ALA A 38 0.00 0.39 -16.69
C ALA A 38 1.01 -0.48 -17.41
N ASP A 39 0.51 -1.40 -18.22
CA ASP A 39 1.34 -2.18 -19.13
C ASP A 39 1.41 -1.46 -20.47
N VAL A 40 2.60 -1.05 -20.88
CA VAL A 40 2.87 -0.49 -22.19
C VAL A 40 3.56 -1.58 -23.01
N ALA A 41 3.31 -1.64 -24.32
CA ALA A 41 3.74 -2.73 -25.20
C ALA A 41 5.22 -3.18 -25.11
N PHE A 42 6.10 -2.36 -24.54
CA PHE A 42 7.53 -2.63 -24.35
C PHE A 42 8.02 -2.44 -22.91
N ALA A 43 7.15 -2.06 -21.95
CA ALA A 43 7.52 -1.83 -20.56
C ALA A 43 6.29 -1.77 -19.63
N GLY A 44 6.39 -2.42 -18.47
CA GLY A 44 5.43 -2.27 -17.38
C GLY A 44 5.79 -1.11 -16.46
N VAL A 45 4.85 -0.21 -16.19
CA VAL A 45 5.02 0.86 -15.20
C VAL A 45 4.03 0.64 -14.07
N ALA A 46 4.51 0.57 -12.83
CA ALA A 46 3.65 0.57 -11.66
C ALA A 46 4.01 1.71 -10.70
N PHE A 47 2.99 2.37 -10.18
CA PHE A 47 3.10 3.40 -9.17
C PHE A 47 2.28 2.99 -7.96
N ASP A 48 2.91 2.90 -6.80
CA ASP A 48 2.24 2.58 -5.54
C ASP A 48 2.42 3.74 -4.55
N TYR A 49 1.32 4.11 -3.90
CA TYR A 49 1.27 5.07 -2.82
C TYR A 49 0.73 4.39 -1.57
N ALA A 50 1.48 4.43 -0.48
CA ALA A 50 1.05 3.91 0.81
C ALA A 50 1.15 4.99 1.87
N PHE A 51 0.08 5.14 2.64
CA PHE A 51 -0.02 6.02 3.78
C PHE A 51 -0.17 5.18 5.05
N THR A 52 0.64 5.49 6.04
CA THR A 52 0.52 4.86 7.34
C THR A 52 0.77 5.88 8.44
N PRO A 53 -0.26 6.24 9.22
CA PRO A 53 -0.08 7.07 10.39
C PRO A 53 0.48 6.23 11.53
N TYR A 54 1.63 6.65 12.04
CA TYR A 54 2.22 6.10 13.25
C TYR A 54 1.99 7.05 14.43
N GLU A 55 1.63 6.51 15.60
CA GLU A 55 1.38 7.34 16.78
C GLU A 55 2.63 8.07 17.29
N ARG A 56 3.82 7.45 17.19
CA ARG A 56 5.09 8.02 17.67
C ARG A 56 5.99 8.58 16.56
N LEU A 57 5.96 8.00 15.36
CA LEU A 57 6.80 8.42 14.23
C LEU A 57 6.14 9.50 13.35
N GLY A 58 4.85 9.77 13.53
CA GLY A 58 4.09 10.68 12.68
C GLY A 58 3.60 10.02 11.39
N ASP A 59 3.08 10.84 10.50
CA ASP A 59 2.47 10.43 9.24
C ASP A 59 3.52 9.98 8.21
N VAL A 60 3.53 8.68 7.87
CA VAL A 60 4.48 8.13 6.89
C VAL A 60 3.80 8.00 5.53
N HIS A 61 4.36 8.69 4.55
CA HIS A 61 3.97 8.62 3.15
C HIS A 61 5.05 7.89 2.36
N ARG A 62 4.69 6.80 1.70
CA ARG A 62 5.60 6.00 0.87
C ARG A 62 5.12 6.04 -0.56
N PHE A 63 6.02 6.46 -1.45
CA PHE A 63 5.83 6.45 -2.89
C PHE A 63 6.80 5.44 -3.49
N SER A 64 6.30 4.56 -4.35
CA SER A 64 7.09 3.56 -5.05
C SER A 64 6.80 3.64 -6.54
N LEU A 65 7.87 3.62 -7.33
CA LEU A 65 7.83 3.52 -8.77
C LEU A 65 8.53 2.22 -9.15
N ASN A 66 7.84 1.38 -9.91
CA ASN A 66 8.37 0.14 -10.46
C ASN A 66 8.35 0.26 -11.99
N LEU A 67 9.48 -0.10 -12.59
CA LEU A 67 9.69 -0.16 -14.03
C LEU A 67 10.10 -1.59 -14.37
N ASP A 68 9.38 -2.20 -15.30
CA ASP A 68 9.57 -3.56 -15.79
C ASP A 68 9.87 -3.48 -17.30
N PHE A 69 10.94 -4.14 -17.78
CA PHE A 69 11.42 -4.09 -19.17
C PHE A 69 11.82 -5.49 -19.65
#